data_AF-A0A257ET80-F1
#
_entry.id   AF-A0A257ET80-F1
#
_cell.length_a   1.000
_cell.length_b   1.000
_cell.length_c   1.000
_cell.angle_alpha   90.00
_cell.angle_beta   90.00
_cell.angle_gamma   90.00
#
_symmetry.space_group_name_H-M   'P 1'
#
loop_
_entity.id
_entity.type
_entity.pdbx_description
1 polymer ?
#
loop_
_entity_poly.entity_id
_entity_poly.type
_entity_poly.pdbx_seq_one_letter_code
_entity_poly.pdbx_strand_id
1 'polypeptide(L)'
;GGAGGGGLAGGDGADSLIGGDGVDELDGGAGNDSLFGQGDEADFLSGGDGDDLLHLIGTDVATGGAGADRFDIQGGGTIADYDPAEDRLVVVYDPTLHPDPQVTVSDDGADALVYLDGQELARISGAAGLQAGMVGLRGL
;
A
#
# COMPACT_ATOMS: atom_id res chain seq x y z
N GLY A 1 0.65 -17.26 -3.93
CA GLY A 1 1.64 -18.29 -3.62
C GLY A 1 0.96 -19.51 -3.02
N GLY A 2 1.66 -20.64 -2.94
CA GLY A 2 1.23 -21.78 -2.12
C GLY A 2 1.64 -21.59 -0.66
N ALA A 3 1.11 -22.39 0.26
CA ALA A 3 1.40 -22.30 1.69
C ALA A 3 2.91 -22.38 1.98
N GLY A 4 3.51 -21.25 2.34
CA GLY A 4 4.95 -21.09 2.55
C GLY A 4 5.46 -19.89 1.76
N GLY A 5 5.81 -18.84 2.49
CA GLY A 5 6.33 -17.58 1.96
C GLY A 5 7.36 -17.78 0.84
N GLY A 6 7.17 -17.05 -0.26
CA GLY A 6 8.00 -17.18 -1.45
C GLY A 6 7.96 -15.95 -2.35
N GLY A 7 8.89 -15.93 -3.32
CA GLY A 7 8.95 -14.89 -4.35
C GLY A 7 7.94 -15.16 -5.47
N LEU A 8 7.15 -14.14 -5.81
CA LEU A 8 6.21 -14.09 -6.93
C LEU A 8 6.64 -12.95 -7.85
N ALA A 9 6.94 -13.25 -9.10
CA ALA A 9 7.29 -12.25 -10.10
C ALA A 9 6.28 -12.28 -11.26
N GLY A 10 5.74 -11.13 -11.65
CA GLY A 10 4.85 -10.95 -12.81
C GLY A 10 5.64 -10.95 -14.12
N GLY A 11 6.61 -10.03 -14.22
CA GLY A 11 7.49 -9.90 -15.37
C GLY A 11 6.98 -8.81 -16.32
N ASP A 12 6.95 -9.08 -17.62
CA ASP A 12 6.39 -8.14 -18.60
C ASP A 12 4.89 -8.37 -18.73
N GLY A 13 4.07 -7.32 -18.61
CA GLY A 13 2.64 -7.37 -18.84
C GLY A 13 1.83 -6.71 -17.74
N ALA A 14 0.52 -6.98 -17.72
CA ALA A 14 -0.33 -6.60 -16.61
C ALA A 14 -0.65 -7.87 -15.84
N ASP A 15 -0.05 -8.01 -14.66
CA ASP A 15 -0.09 -9.19 -13.82
C ASP A 15 -0.95 -8.98 -12.57
N SER A 16 -1.33 -10.09 -11.96
CA SER A 16 -2.05 -10.10 -10.69
C SER A 16 -1.38 -11.08 -9.75
N LEU A 17 -0.71 -10.53 -8.73
CA LEU A 17 0.09 -11.27 -7.77
C LEU A 17 -0.60 -11.28 -6.41
N ILE A 18 -0.63 -12.46 -5.78
CA ILE A 18 -1.25 -12.67 -4.48
C ILE A 18 -0.27 -13.50 -3.64
N GLY A 19 0.23 -12.96 -2.54
CA GLY A 19 1.23 -13.59 -1.65
C GLY A 19 0.77 -14.96 -1.15
N GLY A 20 -0.29 -14.97 -0.36
CA GLY A 20 -0.84 -16.19 0.25
C GLY A 20 -0.52 -16.24 1.73
N ASP A 21 -0.19 -17.42 2.25
CA ASP A 21 0.19 -17.58 3.66
C ASP A 21 1.71 -17.50 3.81
N GLY A 22 2.17 -16.70 4.77
CA GLY A 22 3.59 -16.53 5.11
C GLY A 22 4.12 -15.16 4.70
N VAL A 23 5.44 -14.97 4.79
CA VAL A 23 6.11 -13.75 4.32
C VAL A 23 6.43 -13.92 2.85
N ASP A 24 5.77 -13.16 1.99
CA ASP A 24 5.92 -13.21 0.54
C ASP A 24 6.67 -11.97 0.00
N GLU A 25 7.32 -12.17 -1.15
CA GLU A 25 7.95 -11.10 -1.92
C GLU A 25 7.26 -11.04 -3.29
N LEU A 26 6.55 -9.95 -3.57
CA LEU A 26 5.77 -9.75 -4.79
C LEU A 26 6.47 -8.67 -5.63
N ASP A 27 6.85 -9.03 -6.85
CA ASP A 27 7.49 -8.14 -7.82
C ASP A 27 6.64 -8.10 -9.10
N GLY A 28 5.95 -6.98 -9.35
CA GLY A 28 5.09 -6.79 -10.52
C GLY A 28 5.91 -6.86 -11.80
N GLY A 29 6.93 -6.01 -11.89
CA GLY A 29 7.86 -5.97 -13.00
C GLY A 29 7.55 -4.80 -13.91
N ALA A 30 7.26 -5.06 -15.18
CA ALA A 30 6.97 -4.02 -16.16
C ALA A 30 5.54 -4.12 -16.67
N GLY A 31 4.78 -3.04 -16.52
CA GLY A 31 3.39 -2.89 -16.92
C GLY A 31 2.53 -2.57 -15.70
N ASN A 32 1.20 -2.56 -15.87
CA ASN A 32 0.30 -2.08 -14.82
C ASN A 32 -0.24 -3.27 -14.03
N ASP A 33 0.31 -3.50 -12.85
CA ASP A 33 0.12 -4.70 -12.06
C ASP A 33 -0.84 -4.49 -10.90
N SER A 34 -1.29 -5.61 -10.33
CA SER A 34 -2.10 -5.63 -9.11
C SER A 34 -1.51 -6.61 -8.11
N LEU A 35 -0.94 -6.08 -7.03
CA LEU A 35 -0.26 -6.83 -5.99
C LEU A 35 -1.10 -6.82 -4.72
N PHE A 36 -1.32 -8.01 -4.14
CA PHE A 36 -2.09 -8.19 -2.91
C PHE A 36 -1.23 -8.92 -1.87
N GLY A 37 -0.82 -8.18 -0.83
CA GLY A 37 -0.33 -8.76 0.41
C GLY A 37 -1.48 -9.52 1.10
N GLN A 38 -1.16 -10.64 1.74
CA GLN A 38 -2.15 -11.48 2.42
C GLN A 38 -1.63 -11.98 3.77
N GLY A 39 -2.57 -12.25 4.67
CA GLY A 39 -2.25 -12.76 6.00
C GLY A 39 -1.95 -11.64 7.00
N ASP A 40 -1.37 -12.06 8.12
CA ASP A 40 -0.97 -11.16 9.22
C ASP A 40 0.56 -10.95 9.23
N GLU A 41 1.28 -11.71 8.41
CA GLU A 41 2.71 -11.59 8.17
C GLU A 41 3.03 -10.33 7.35
N ALA A 42 4.29 -9.88 7.42
CA ALA A 42 4.72 -8.72 6.65
C ALA A 42 5.23 -9.16 5.28
N ASP A 43 4.47 -8.84 4.23
CA ASP A 43 4.88 -9.03 2.84
C ASP A 43 5.70 -7.84 2.32
N PHE A 44 6.47 -8.10 1.27
CA PHE A 44 7.21 -7.09 0.51
C PHE A 44 6.63 -6.98 -0.89
N LEU A 45 6.04 -5.83 -1.21
CA LEU A 45 5.43 -5.56 -2.50
C LEU A 45 6.26 -4.53 -3.29
N SER A 46 6.55 -4.81 -4.54
CA SER A 46 7.22 -3.92 -5.49
C SER A 46 6.39 -3.86 -6.77
N GLY A 47 5.80 -2.71 -7.09
CA GLY A 47 5.04 -2.51 -8.33
C GLY A 47 5.95 -2.64 -9.55
N GLY A 48 6.93 -1.74 -9.64
CA GLY A 48 7.95 -1.77 -10.69
C GLY A 48 7.77 -0.60 -11.65
N ASP A 49 7.80 -0.87 -12.96
CA ASP A 49 7.51 0.14 -13.97
C ASP A 49 6.02 0.06 -14.36
N GLY A 50 5.24 1.11 -14.18
CA GLY A 50 3.83 1.13 -14.59
C GLY A 50 2.94 1.88 -13.62
N ASP A 51 1.64 1.94 -13.91
CA ASP A 51 0.68 2.46 -12.94
C ASP A 51 0.08 1.28 -12.16
N ASP A 52 0.60 1.03 -10.95
CA ASP A 52 0.33 -0.17 -10.19
C ASP A 52 -0.76 0.02 -9.11
N LEU A 53 -1.39 -1.10 -8.74
CA LEU A 53 -2.27 -1.19 -7.59
C LEU A 53 -1.66 -2.12 -6.54
N LEU A 54 -1.27 -1.56 -5.40
CA LEU A 54 -0.71 -2.29 -4.28
C LEU A 54 -1.70 -2.29 -3.12
N HIS A 55 -2.20 -3.47 -2.76
CA HIS A 55 -3.07 -3.66 -1.59
C HIS A 55 -2.25 -4.21 -0.43
N LEU A 56 -2.03 -3.35 0.56
CA LEU A 56 -1.26 -3.64 1.77
C LEU A 56 -2.21 -4.01 2.90
N ILE A 57 -1.82 -5.03 3.67
CA ILE A 57 -2.53 -5.46 4.86
C ILE A 57 -1.59 -5.41 6.07
N GLY A 58 -2.03 -4.81 7.16
CA GLY A 58 -1.36 -4.90 8.45
C GLY A 58 0.06 -4.32 8.48
N THR A 59 1.08 -5.16 8.30
CA THR A 59 2.49 -4.79 8.45
C THR A 59 3.30 -4.82 7.17
N ASP A 60 2.65 -4.93 6.02
CA ASP A 60 3.29 -4.95 4.71
C ASP A 60 4.15 -3.73 4.43
N VAL A 61 5.17 -3.94 3.60
CA VAL A 61 6.06 -2.90 3.08
C VAL A 61 5.90 -2.86 1.57
N ALA A 62 5.60 -1.69 1.01
CA ALA A 62 5.42 -1.50 -0.41
C ALA A 62 6.36 -0.44 -0.99
N THR A 63 6.78 -0.69 -2.23
CA THR A 63 7.43 0.27 -3.13
C THR A 63 6.57 0.33 -4.40
N GLY A 64 6.13 1.51 -4.83
CA GLY A 64 5.36 1.67 -6.07
C GLY A 64 6.26 1.49 -7.28
N GLY A 65 7.41 2.18 -7.27
CA GLY A 65 8.33 2.21 -8.39
C GLY A 65 8.08 3.45 -9.25
N ALA A 66 8.06 3.27 -10.56
CA ALA A 66 7.91 4.35 -11.53
C ALA A 66 6.50 4.34 -12.12
N GLY A 67 5.78 5.45 -11.98
CA GLY A 67 4.45 5.62 -12.56
C GLY A 67 3.49 6.19 -11.54
N ALA A 68 2.21 6.25 -11.89
CA ALA A 68 1.19 6.82 -11.01
C ALA A 68 0.50 5.72 -10.21
N ASP A 69 1.08 5.38 -9.06
CA ASP A 69 0.68 4.22 -8.29
C ASP A 69 -0.49 4.50 -7.37
N ARG A 70 -1.13 3.40 -6.95
CA ARG A 70 -2.18 3.42 -5.94
C ARG A 70 -1.88 2.43 -4.84
N PHE A 71 -1.79 2.96 -3.62
CA PHE A 71 -1.66 2.17 -2.41
C PHE A 71 -3.00 2.10 -1.67
N ASP A 72 -3.60 0.91 -1.63
CA ASP A 72 -4.76 0.59 -0.82
C ASP A 72 -4.28 0.01 0.51
N ILE A 73 -4.37 0.76 1.60
CA ILE A 73 -3.91 0.34 2.93
C ILE A 73 -5.08 -0.14 3.78
N GLN A 74 -5.01 -1.38 4.24
CA GLN A 74 -5.99 -1.99 5.14
C GLN A 74 -5.33 -2.45 6.43
N GLY A 75 -5.70 -1.86 7.57
CA GLY A 75 -5.17 -2.29 8.88
C GLY A 75 -3.70 -1.95 9.14
N GLY A 76 -2.98 -1.45 8.13
CA GLY A 76 -1.70 -0.77 8.27
C GLY A 76 -0.76 -1.02 7.11
N GLY A 77 0.42 -0.40 7.13
CA GLY A 77 1.48 -0.64 6.16
C GLY A 77 2.59 0.41 6.18
N THR A 78 3.66 0.14 5.43
CA THR A 78 4.75 1.08 5.18
C THR A 78 4.91 1.27 3.67
N ILE A 79 4.93 2.52 3.20
CA ILE A 79 5.25 2.86 1.81
C ILE A 79 6.64 3.50 1.78
N ALA A 80 7.53 2.98 0.93
CA ALA A 80 8.94 3.31 0.94
C ALA A 80 9.34 4.45 -0.01
N ASP A 81 8.52 4.78 -1.01
CA ASP A 81 8.92 5.63 -2.14
C ASP A 81 7.78 6.51 -2.70
N TYR A 82 6.76 6.82 -1.90
CA TYR A 82 5.60 7.58 -2.35
C TYR A 82 6.00 8.90 -3.03
N ASP A 83 5.53 9.13 -4.25
CA ASP A 83 5.65 10.41 -4.96
C ASP A 83 4.32 11.20 -4.85
N PRO A 84 4.27 12.32 -4.09
CA PRO A 84 3.06 13.13 -3.95
C PRO A 84 2.58 13.79 -5.25
N ALA A 85 3.39 13.81 -6.32
CA ALA A 85 3.00 14.33 -7.63
C ALA A 85 2.28 13.30 -8.50
N GLU A 86 2.50 12.00 -8.27
CA GLU A 86 2.05 10.91 -9.15
C GLU A 86 1.10 9.95 -8.41
N ASP A 87 1.40 9.62 -7.16
CA ASP A 87 0.80 8.53 -6.42
C ASP A 87 -0.45 8.91 -5.63
N ARG A 88 -1.27 7.89 -5.35
CA ARG A 88 -2.48 8.03 -4.55
C ARG A 88 -2.49 7.05 -3.38
N LEU A 89 -2.88 7.58 -2.23
CA LEU A 89 -3.12 6.78 -1.04
C LEU A 89 -4.61 6.61 -0.78
N VAL A 90 -5.05 5.39 -0.49
CA VAL A 90 -6.43 5.08 -0.11
C VAL A 90 -6.42 4.24 1.16
N VAL A 91 -7.13 4.72 2.19
CA VAL A 91 -7.39 3.95 3.40
C VAL A 91 -8.64 3.11 3.20
N VAL A 92 -8.47 1.79 3.32
CA VAL A 92 -9.52 0.80 3.25
C VAL A 92 -9.91 0.39 4.67
N TYR A 93 -11.19 0.54 5.01
CA TYR A 93 -11.65 0.35 6.39
C TYR A 93 -12.95 -0.46 6.46
N ASP A 94 -13.19 -1.09 7.61
CA ASP A 94 -14.48 -1.73 7.93
C ASP A 94 -15.46 -0.67 8.47
N PRO A 95 -16.58 -0.35 7.77
CA PRO A 95 -17.54 0.65 8.22
C PRO A 95 -18.28 0.28 9.52
N THR A 96 -18.28 -0.99 9.90
CA THR A 96 -18.87 -1.45 11.17
C THR A 96 -17.98 -1.10 12.36
N LEU A 97 -16.66 -1.06 12.15
CA LEU A 97 -15.67 -0.65 13.14
C LEU A 97 -15.44 0.86 13.13
N HIS A 98 -15.49 1.48 11.95
CA HIS A 98 -15.27 2.91 11.73
C HIS A 98 -16.49 3.54 11.04
N PRO A 99 -17.61 3.75 11.77
CA PRO A 99 -18.84 4.29 11.18
C PRO A 99 -18.76 5.76 10.75
N ASP A 100 -17.77 6.51 11.28
CA ASP A 100 -17.48 7.90 10.92
C ASP A 100 -15.95 8.10 10.85
N PRO A 101 -15.29 7.51 9.83
CA PRO A 101 -13.83 7.41 9.79
C PRO A 101 -13.18 8.78 9.66
N GLN A 102 -12.20 9.05 10.53
CA GLN A 102 -11.40 10.28 10.49
C GLN A 102 -9.96 9.95 10.12
N VAL A 103 -9.51 10.48 8.98
CA VAL A 103 -8.11 10.41 8.57
C VAL A 103 -7.38 11.67 9.00
N THR A 104 -6.25 11.51 9.66
CA THR A 104 -5.30 12.60 9.92
C THR A 104 -3.91 12.24 9.41
N VAL A 105 -3.12 13.27 9.09
CA VAL A 105 -1.77 13.12 8.57
C VAL A 105 -0.84 14.01 9.39
N SER A 106 0.29 13.45 9.81
CA SER A 106 1.41 14.16 10.44
C SER A 106 2.61 14.10 9.50
N ASP A 107 2.81 15.15 8.73
CA ASP A 107 3.95 15.34 7.82
C ASP A 107 5.11 16.04 8.54
N ASP A 108 6.32 15.50 8.40
CA ASP A 108 7.55 16.08 8.96
C ASP A 108 8.42 16.86 7.95
N GLY A 109 7.95 16.94 6.69
CA GLY A 109 8.60 17.62 5.58
C GLY A 109 9.34 16.68 4.62
N ALA A 110 9.52 15.41 4.98
CA ALA A 110 10.02 14.37 4.08
C ALA A 110 9.09 13.16 4.07
N ASP A 111 8.66 12.74 5.26
CA ASP A 111 7.83 11.56 5.48
C ASP A 111 6.54 11.96 6.20
N ALA A 112 5.55 11.07 6.17
CA ALA A 112 4.28 11.28 6.84
C ALA A 112 3.83 10.04 7.61
N LEU A 113 3.16 10.29 8.75
CA LEU A 113 2.36 9.29 9.46
C LEU A 113 0.88 9.53 9.16
N VAL A 114 0.19 8.47 8.74
CA VAL A 114 -1.25 8.47 8.48
C VAL A 114 -1.95 7.77 9.62
N TYR A 115 -3.04 8.35 10.10
CA TYR A 115 -3.84 7.82 11.19
C TYR A 115 -5.29 7.62 10.74
N LEU A 116 -5.92 6.56 11.25
CA LEU A 116 -7.37 6.34 11.18
C LEU A 116 -7.93 6.38 12.61
N ASP A 117 -8.87 7.29 12.86
CA ASP A 117 -9.49 7.51 14.18
C ASP A 117 -8.47 7.74 15.32
N GLY A 118 -7.34 8.38 14.97
CA GLY A 118 -6.26 8.69 15.90
C GLY A 118 -5.30 7.53 16.19
N GLN A 119 -5.51 6.35 15.59
CA GLN A 119 -4.55 5.24 15.64
C GLN A 119 -3.61 5.32 14.44
N GLU A 120 -2.30 5.13 14.67
CA GLU A 120 -1.30 5.07 13.58
C GLU A 120 -1.68 3.91 12.66
N LEU A 121 -1.87 4.23 11.38
CA LEU A 121 -2.21 3.27 10.34
C LEU A 121 -0.97 2.99 9.51
N ALA A 122 -0.32 4.01 8.98
CA ALA A 122 0.75 3.81 8.01
C ALA A 122 1.86 4.85 8.09
N ARG A 123 3.05 4.42 7.65
CA ARG A 123 4.23 5.27 7.47
C ARG A 123 4.49 5.44 5.99
N ILE A 124 4.65 6.67 5.54
CA ILE A 124 4.78 6.99 4.13
C ILE A 124 6.07 7.79 3.95
N SER A 125 7.08 7.16 3.35
CA SER A 125 8.33 7.85 2.99
C SER A 125 8.15 8.65 1.71
N GLY A 126 8.79 9.82 1.58
CA GLY A 126 8.65 10.66 0.38
C GLY A 126 7.38 11.51 0.33
N ALA A 127 6.54 11.43 1.36
CA ALA A 127 5.23 12.08 1.45
C ALA A 127 5.25 13.58 1.82
N ALA A 128 6.28 14.31 1.41
CA ALA A 128 6.39 15.74 1.67
C ALA A 128 5.16 16.51 1.16
N GLY A 129 4.45 17.19 2.06
CA GLY A 129 3.25 17.95 1.73
C GLY A 129 1.95 17.13 1.67
N LEU A 130 1.99 15.84 2.00
CA LEU A 130 0.80 14.98 2.09
C LEU A 130 -0.16 15.53 3.14
N GLN A 131 -1.44 15.62 2.78
CA GLN A 131 -2.50 16.12 3.64
C GLN A 131 -3.64 15.12 3.69
N ALA A 132 -4.41 15.13 4.80
CA ALA A 132 -5.56 14.24 4.96
C ALA A 132 -6.57 14.31 3.80
N GLY A 133 -6.76 15.50 3.19
CA GLY A 133 -7.65 15.65 2.04
C GLY A 133 -7.16 15.02 0.74
N MET A 134 -5.91 14.56 0.68
CA MET A 134 -5.33 13.81 -0.44
C MET A 134 -5.50 12.30 -0.26
N VAL A 135 -5.82 11.85 0.96
CA VAL A 135 -6.00 10.44 1.28
C VAL A 135 -7.45 10.03 1.00
N GLY A 136 -7.64 9.09 0.08
CA GLY A 136 -8.93 8.51 -0.20
C GLY A 136 -9.44 7.63 0.94
N LEU A 137 -10.76 7.51 1.07
CA LEU A 137 -11.42 6.60 2.00
C LEU A 137 -12.32 5.63 1.23
N ARG A 138 -12.21 4.33 1.52
CA ARG A 138 -13.03 3.29 0.92
C ARG A 138 -13.48 2.27 1.97
N GLY A 139 -14.78 2.05 2.10
CA GLY A 139 -15.32 0.94 2.90
C GLY A 139 -15.19 -0.41 2.18
N LEU A 140 -14.98 -1.48 2.95
CA LEU A 140 -15.00 -2.89 2.50
C LEU A 140 -16.41 -3.36 2.06
#